data_AF-A0A177NPS1-F1
#
_entry.id   AF-A0A177NPS1-F1
#
_cell.length_a   1.000
_cell.length_b   1.000
_cell.length_c   1.000
_cell.angle_alpha   90.00
_cell.angle_beta   90.00
_cell.angle_gamma   90.00
#
_symmetry.space_group_name_H-M   'P 1'
#
loop_
_entity.id
_entity.type
_entity.pdbx_description
1 polymer ?
#
loop_
_entity_poly.entity_id
_entity_poly.type
_entity_poly.pdbx_seq_one_letter_code
_entity_poly.pdbx_strand_id
1 'polypeptide(L)'
;MLTSDQSGLLQGMTDKGRLGFAVQLKFMELYGRFPESLEELDQNAVQWLATQLGTTTDTLSSYELGGRQGQRHRRTIRIFLGFRRATGTDLRQLAQWLCDDVLPLDPQVRHGHDMALDWCRTHHLEPPAGDHLDRVIRSAVHRYETQQLATIHARLSATNKSAVDRLLASEETDREESLNKNRQPSPLAISKPTLAKPTSIVC
;
A
#
# COMPACT_ATOMS: atom_id res chain seq x y z
N MET A 1 20.61 -23.08 4.40
CA MET A 1 20.91 -24.20 3.48
C MET A 1 19.58 -24.87 3.13
N LEU A 2 19.50 -25.63 2.04
CA LEU A 2 18.37 -26.54 1.85
C LEU A 2 18.49 -27.72 2.83
N THR A 3 17.41 -28.05 3.54
CA THR A 3 17.37 -29.24 4.39
C THR A 3 17.15 -30.51 3.56
N SER A 4 17.27 -31.69 4.17
CA SER A 4 17.02 -32.96 3.49
C SER A 4 15.57 -33.05 2.97
N ASP A 5 14.59 -32.68 3.80
CA ASP A 5 13.18 -32.67 3.40
C ASP A 5 12.92 -31.73 2.22
N GLN A 6 13.55 -30.55 2.23
CA GLN A 6 13.45 -29.58 1.15
C GLN A 6 14.07 -30.08 -0.15
N SER A 7 15.20 -30.78 -0.05
CA SER A 7 15.86 -31.40 -1.19
C SER A 7 14.99 -32.53 -1.78
N GLY A 8 14.24 -33.24 -0.93
CA GLY A 8 13.25 -34.24 -1.36
C GLY A 8 12.16 -33.67 -2.29
N LEU A 9 11.74 -32.42 -2.07
CA LEU A 9 10.74 -31.75 -2.92
C LEU A 9 11.23 -31.48 -4.36
N LEU A 10 12.54 -31.50 -4.59
CA LEU A 10 13.16 -31.17 -5.87
C LEU A 10 13.33 -32.38 -6.79
N GLN A 11 13.05 -33.59 -6.30
CA GLN A 11 13.25 -34.82 -7.05
C GLN A 11 12.39 -34.86 -8.32
N GLY A 12 13.00 -35.29 -9.44
CA GLY A 12 12.33 -35.37 -10.74
C GLY A 12 12.14 -34.04 -11.47
N MET A 13 12.56 -32.91 -10.90
CA MET A 13 12.54 -31.62 -11.59
C MET A 13 13.78 -31.42 -12.46
N THR A 14 13.60 -30.70 -13.57
CA THR A 14 14.72 -30.17 -14.37
C THR A 14 15.53 -29.18 -13.56
N ASP A 15 16.77 -28.91 -13.95
CA ASP A 15 17.68 -27.96 -13.30
C ASP A 15 17.04 -26.58 -13.08
N LYS A 16 16.44 -26.03 -14.13
CA LYS A 16 15.62 -24.82 -14.08
C LYS A 16 14.50 -24.92 -13.04
N GLY A 17 13.79 -26.05 -13.02
CA GLY A 17 12.72 -26.30 -12.06
C GLY A 17 13.24 -26.34 -10.62
N ARG A 18 14.36 -27.04 -10.38
CA ARG A 18 14.97 -27.15 -9.05
C ARG A 18 15.41 -25.79 -8.52
N LEU A 19 16.12 -25.00 -9.33
CA LEU A 19 16.58 -23.68 -8.91
C LEU A 19 15.40 -22.72 -8.69
N GLY A 20 14.44 -22.66 -9.62
CA GLY A 20 13.25 -21.82 -9.48
C GLY A 20 12.34 -22.22 -8.32
N PHE A 21 12.27 -23.51 -7.95
CA PHE A 21 11.60 -23.97 -6.74
C PHE A 21 12.36 -23.53 -5.48
N ALA A 22 13.67 -23.80 -5.41
CA ALA A 22 14.48 -23.52 -4.23
C ALA A 22 14.51 -22.04 -3.89
N VAL A 23 14.62 -21.17 -4.90
CA VAL A 23 14.56 -19.71 -4.73
C VAL A 23 13.22 -19.28 -4.14
N GLN A 24 12.10 -19.73 -4.70
CA GLN A 24 10.77 -19.39 -4.17
C GLN A 24 10.55 -19.94 -2.76
N LEU A 25 11.05 -21.15 -2.48
CA LEU A 25 10.97 -21.76 -1.15
C LEU A 25 11.70 -20.90 -0.12
N LYS A 26 12.96 -20.56 -0.39
CA LYS A 26 13.78 -19.77 0.55
C LYS A 26 13.24 -18.36 0.71
N PHE A 27 12.74 -17.75 -0.36
CA PHE A 27 12.09 -16.44 -0.29
C PHE A 27 10.83 -16.50 0.58
N MET A 28 9.99 -17.52 0.41
CA MET A 28 8.79 -17.72 1.24
C MET A 28 9.14 -17.94 2.72
N GLU A 29 10.18 -18.73 3.02
CA GLU A 29 10.64 -18.95 4.40
C GLU A 29 11.11 -17.67 5.08
N LEU A 30 11.80 -16.78 4.35
CA LEU A 30 12.34 -15.55 4.90
C LEU A 30 11.26 -14.46 5.03
N TYR A 31 10.50 -14.25 3.97
CA TYR A 31 9.62 -13.08 3.82
C TYR A 31 8.12 -13.39 3.99
N GLY A 32 7.71 -14.67 4.08
CA GLY A 32 6.31 -15.06 4.22
C GLY A 32 5.45 -14.81 2.96
N ARG A 33 6.07 -14.46 1.83
CA ARG A 33 5.43 -14.23 0.53
C ARG A 33 6.31 -14.79 -0.60
N PHE A 34 5.80 -14.79 -1.82
CA PHE A 34 6.61 -15.13 -3.00
C PHE A 34 7.18 -13.88 -3.67
N PRO A 35 8.31 -13.99 -4.40
CA PRO A 35 8.83 -12.89 -5.20
C PRO A 35 7.86 -12.60 -6.36
N GLU A 36 7.67 -11.33 -6.69
CA GLU A 36 6.89 -10.88 -7.84
C GLU A 36 7.76 -10.80 -9.10
N SER A 37 9.04 -10.43 -8.93
CA SER A 37 10.03 -10.42 -10.01
C SER A 37 11.32 -11.14 -9.59
N LEU A 38 12.16 -11.49 -10.58
CA LEU A 38 13.51 -12.01 -10.32
C LEU A 38 14.47 -10.93 -9.79
N GLU A 39 14.11 -9.65 -9.91
CA GLU A 39 14.93 -8.52 -9.45
C GLU A 39 14.92 -8.37 -7.93
N GLU A 40 13.87 -8.89 -7.26
CA GLU A 40 13.80 -8.95 -5.79
C GLU A 40 14.78 -9.95 -5.18
N LEU A 41 15.41 -10.80 -5.99
CA LEU A 41 16.26 -11.87 -5.52
C LEU A 41 17.69 -11.38 -5.31
N ASP A 42 18.25 -11.64 -4.13
CA ASP A 42 19.68 -11.48 -3.90
C ASP A 42 20.46 -12.48 -4.77
N GLN A 43 21.25 -11.93 -5.70
CA GLN A 43 22.06 -12.72 -6.64
C GLN A 43 23.06 -13.62 -5.92
N ASN A 44 23.58 -13.22 -4.76
CA ASN A 44 24.48 -14.06 -3.96
C ASN A 44 23.75 -15.29 -3.42
N ALA A 45 22.51 -15.11 -2.95
CA ALA A 45 21.68 -16.20 -2.48
C ALA A 45 21.31 -17.17 -3.62
N VAL A 46 20.99 -16.63 -4.80
CA VAL A 46 20.70 -17.42 -6.01
C VAL A 46 21.94 -18.23 -6.44
N GLN A 47 23.11 -17.60 -6.51
CA GLN A 47 24.37 -18.27 -6.86
C GLN A 47 24.68 -19.41 -5.89
N TRP A 48 24.49 -19.18 -4.61
CA TRP A 48 24.74 -20.19 -3.60
C TRP A 48 23.77 -21.38 -3.68
N LEU A 49 22.48 -21.12 -3.97
CA LEU A 49 21.51 -22.17 -4.24
C LEU A 49 21.87 -22.96 -5.51
N ALA A 50 22.33 -22.28 -6.56
CA ALA A 50 22.77 -22.93 -7.79
C ALA A 50 23.94 -23.89 -7.51
N THR A 51 24.93 -23.45 -6.73
CA THR A 51 26.05 -24.30 -6.29
C THR A 51 25.59 -25.51 -5.48
N GLN A 52 24.66 -25.35 -4.53
CA GLN A 52 24.11 -26.49 -3.77
C GLN A 52 23.40 -27.51 -4.64
N LEU A 53 22.74 -27.06 -5.70
CA LEU A 53 21.95 -27.90 -6.59
C LEU A 53 22.75 -28.46 -7.76
N GLY A 54 24.05 -28.15 -7.84
CA GLY A 54 24.90 -28.53 -8.96
C GLY A 54 24.43 -27.95 -10.30
N THR A 55 23.88 -26.73 -10.31
CA THR A 55 23.34 -26.07 -11.50
C THR A 55 23.93 -24.66 -11.69
N THR A 56 23.51 -23.96 -12.75
CA THR A 56 23.95 -22.60 -13.07
C THR A 56 22.82 -21.59 -12.86
N THR A 57 23.16 -20.37 -12.51
CA THR A 57 22.21 -19.25 -12.35
C THR A 57 21.49 -18.92 -13.65
N ASP A 58 22.12 -19.13 -14.80
CA ASP A 58 21.54 -18.91 -16.13
C ASP A 58 20.25 -19.70 -16.36
N THR A 59 20.10 -20.86 -15.71
CA THR A 59 18.87 -21.66 -15.81
C THR A 59 17.64 -20.92 -15.27
N LEU A 60 17.83 -19.98 -14.35
CA LEU A 60 16.76 -19.18 -13.75
C LEU A 60 16.22 -18.11 -14.71
N SER A 61 17.02 -17.62 -15.66
CA SER A 61 16.62 -16.56 -16.60
C SER A 61 15.37 -16.90 -17.42
N SER A 62 15.16 -18.19 -17.71
CA SER A 62 13.99 -18.71 -18.44
C SER A 62 12.90 -19.28 -17.52
N TYR A 63 12.99 -19.03 -16.21
CA TYR A 63 12.03 -19.46 -15.21
C TYR A 63 10.98 -18.38 -14.97
N GLU A 64 9.72 -18.70 -15.26
CA GLU A 64 8.60 -17.80 -15.04
C GLU A 64 8.00 -18.03 -13.65
N LEU A 65 8.23 -17.08 -12.72
CA LEU A 65 7.63 -17.08 -11.37
C LEU A 65 6.09 -17.17 -11.41
N GLY A 66 5.47 -16.41 -12.32
CA GLY A 66 4.02 -16.35 -12.52
C GLY A 66 3.46 -17.44 -13.45
N GLY A 67 4.32 -18.18 -14.16
CA GLY A 67 3.91 -19.17 -15.15
C GLY A 67 3.30 -20.43 -14.52
N ARG A 68 2.80 -21.35 -15.36
CA ARG A 68 2.11 -22.58 -14.91
C ARG A 68 2.96 -23.42 -13.94
N GLN A 69 4.26 -23.56 -14.23
CA GLN A 69 5.20 -24.29 -13.38
C GLN A 69 5.46 -23.54 -12.06
N GLY A 70 5.65 -22.22 -12.12
CA GLY A 70 5.77 -21.36 -10.95
C GLY A 70 4.58 -21.48 -10.00
N GLN A 71 3.36 -21.37 -10.52
CA GLN A 71 2.14 -21.50 -9.71
C GLN A 71 1.99 -22.89 -9.07
N ARG A 72 2.41 -23.96 -9.77
CA ARG A 72 2.47 -25.31 -9.19
C ARG A 72 3.47 -25.37 -8.03
N HIS A 73 4.66 -24.79 -8.21
CA HIS A 73 5.67 -24.73 -7.16
C HIS A 73 5.17 -23.94 -5.94
N ARG A 74 4.57 -22.76 -6.13
CA ARG A 74 3.96 -21.97 -5.03
C ARG A 74 2.94 -22.77 -4.24
N ARG A 75 2.11 -23.58 -4.91
CA ARG A 75 1.16 -24.46 -4.24
C ARG A 75 1.85 -25.51 -3.38
N THR A 76 2.86 -26.20 -3.91
CA THR A 76 3.63 -27.19 -3.16
C THR A 76 4.35 -26.55 -1.97
N ILE A 77 4.99 -25.40 -2.17
CA ILE A 77 5.71 -24.67 -1.12
C ILE A 77 4.76 -24.25 0.00
N ARG A 78 3.58 -23.70 -0.33
CA ARG A 78 2.56 -23.36 0.67
C ARG A 78 2.17 -24.55 1.54
N ILE A 79 1.85 -25.68 0.90
CA ILE A 79 1.47 -26.90 1.62
C ILE A 79 2.62 -27.36 2.54
N PHE A 80 3.84 -27.38 2.01
CA PHE A 80 5.03 -27.82 2.74
C PHE A 80 5.33 -26.94 3.96
N LEU A 81 5.23 -25.61 3.83
CA LEU A 81 5.49 -24.66 4.91
C LEU A 81 4.28 -24.40 5.82
N GLY A 82 3.13 -25.02 5.56
CA GLY A 82 1.90 -24.82 6.33
C GLY A 82 1.21 -23.47 6.08
N PHE A 83 1.51 -22.80 4.97
CA PHE A 83 0.92 -21.51 4.60
C PHE A 83 -0.38 -21.68 3.79
N ARG A 84 -1.28 -20.71 3.96
CA ARG A 84 -2.46 -20.53 3.09
C ARG A 84 -2.57 -19.10 2.60
N ARG A 85 -3.34 -18.86 1.54
CA ARG A 85 -3.62 -17.49 1.08
C ARG A 85 -4.52 -16.77 2.08
N ALA A 86 -4.27 -15.49 2.29
CA ALA A 86 -5.17 -14.63 3.06
C ALA A 86 -6.56 -14.55 2.40
N THR A 87 -7.60 -14.63 3.23
CA THR A 87 -9.01 -14.45 2.88
C THR A 87 -9.46 -13.05 3.26
N GLY A 88 -10.63 -12.62 2.77
CA GLY A 88 -11.22 -11.35 3.20
C GLY A 88 -11.48 -11.27 4.70
N THR A 89 -11.70 -12.40 5.38
CA THR A 89 -11.83 -12.44 6.84
C THR A 89 -10.50 -12.16 7.52
N ASP A 90 -9.40 -12.75 7.04
CA ASP A 90 -8.07 -12.48 7.58
C ASP A 90 -7.67 -11.01 7.39
N LEU A 91 -8.00 -10.42 6.23
CA LEU A 91 -7.71 -9.01 5.97
C LEU A 91 -8.50 -8.06 6.87
N ARG A 92 -9.72 -8.43 7.26
CA ARG A 92 -10.48 -7.68 8.28
C ARG A 92 -9.84 -7.81 9.66
N GLN A 93 -9.33 -8.98 10.01
CA GLN A 93 -8.60 -9.18 11.27
C GLN A 93 -7.31 -8.37 11.30
N LEU A 94 -6.54 -8.40 10.20
CA LEU A 94 -5.36 -7.56 10.03
C LEU A 94 -5.69 -6.07 10.19
N ALA A 95 -6.74 -5.58 9.52
CA ALA A 95 -7.14 -4.18 9.63
C ALA A 95 -7.55 -3.81 11.06
N GLN A 96 -8.21 -4.72 11.78
CA GLN A 96 -8.61 -4.50 13.17
C GLN A 96 -7.38 -4.46 14.09
N TRP A 97 -6.45 -5.41 13.95
CA TRP A 97 -5.18 -5.43 14.67
C TRP A 97 -4.35 -4.16 14.42
N LEU A 98 -4.30 -3.68 13.17
CA LEU A 98 -3.64 -2.40 12.85
C LEU A 98 -4.27 -1.24 13.63
N CYS A 99 -5.60 -1.19 13.75
CA CYS A 99 -6.30 -0.13 14.50
C CYS A 99 -6.09 -0.21 16.01
N ASP A 100 -6.05 -1.41 16.57
CA ASP A 100 -6.07 -1.62 18.02
C ASP A 100 -4.65 -1.64 18.61
N ASP A 101 -3.67 -2.19 17.89
CA ASP A 101 -2.34 -2.47 18.42
C ASP A 101 -1.24 -1.59 17.81
N VAL A 102 -1.37 -1.23 16.53
CA VAL A 102 -0.30 -0.54 15.78
C VAL A 102 -0.49 0.98 15.73
N LEU A 103 -1.62 1.42 15.21
CA LEU A 103 -1.94 2.83 14.98
C LEU A 103 -1.97 3.70 16.25
N PRO A 104 -2.28 3.18 17.44
CA PRO A 104 -2.13 3.94 18.69
C PRO A 104 -0.68 4.30 19.01
N LEU A 105 0.29 3.50 18.54
CA LEU A 105 1.72 3.67 18.83
C LEU A 105 2.47 4.37 17.68
N ASP A 106 2.10 4.08 16.43
CA ASP A 106 2.63 4.74 15.22
C ASP A 106 1.48 5.17 14.29
N PRO A 107 0.84 6.33 14.55
CA PRO A 107 -0.28 6.82 13.73
C PRO A 107 0.12 7.16 12.28
N GLN A 108 1.41 7.39 12.02
CA GLN A 108 1.92 7.74 10.70
C GLN A 108 2.23 6.49 9.86
N VAL A 109 2.12 5.30 10.45
CA VAL A 109 2.20 4.02 9.73
C VAL A 109 3.52 3.88 8.99
N ARG A 110 4.59 4.46 9.54
CA ARG A 110 5.90 4.50 8.87
C ARG A 110 6.41 3.09 8.58
N HIS A 111 6.00 2.12 9.39
CA HIS A 111 6.33 0.71 9.26
C HIS A 111 5.11 -0.20 9.04
N GLY A 112 3.93 0.35 8.72
CA GLY A 112 2.71 -0.47 8.70
C GLY A 112 2.68 -1.55 7.62
N HIS A 113 3.41 -1.36 6.52
CA HIS A 113 3.57 -2.39 5.51
C HIS A 113 4.38 -3.59 6.06
N ASP A 114 5.54 -3.33 6.66
CA ASP A 114 6.38 -4.38 7.25
C ASP A 114 5.65 -5.09 8.39
N MET A 115 4.93 -4.34 9.23
CA MET A 115 4.12 -4.91 10.31
C MET A 115 2.97 -5.78 9.78
N ALA A 116 2.31 -5.37 8.69
CA ALA A 116 1.26 -6.16 8.07
C ALA A 116 1.80 -7.46 7.44
N LEU A 117 2.98 -7.40 6.82
CA LEU A 117 3.68 -8.57 6.30
C LEU A 117 4.07 -9.53 7.44
N ASP A 118 4.63 -9.01 8.53
CA ASP A 118 5.02 -9.82 9.69
C ASP A 118 3.82 -10.45 10.39
N TRP A 119 2.71 -9.72 10.50
CA TRP A 119 1.45 -10.25 10.99
C TRP A 119 0.96 -11.42 10.13
N CYS A 120 0.96 -11.28 8.80
CA CYS A 120 0.58 -12.36 7.89
C CYS A 120 1.50 -13.57 8.07
N ARG A 121 2.81 -13.34 8.17
CA ARG A 121 3.80 -14.41 8.36
C ARG A 121 3.57 -15.16 9.67
N THR A 122 3.34 -14.46 10.77
CA THR A 122 3.07 -15.04 12.10
C THR A 122 1.79 -15.88 12.10
N HIS A 123 0.80 -15.54 11.27
CA HIS A 123 -0.45 -16.28 11.11
C HIS A 123 -0.39 -17.35 10.00
N HIS A 124 0.80 -17.63 9.43
CA HIS A 124 0.99 -18.54 8.30
C HIS A 124 0.12 -18.20 7.08
N LEU A 125 0.01 -16.90 6.78
CA LEU A 125 -0.72 -16.37 5.65
C LEU A 125 0.23 -15.83 4.58
N GLU A 126 0.03 -16.25 3.33
CA GLU A 126 0.56 -15.52 2.19
C GLU A 126 -0.26 -14.23 2.05
N PRO A 127 0.39 -13.04 2.12
CA PRO A 127 -0.30 -11.76 1.99
C PRO A 127 -0.94 -11.64 0.60
N PRO A 128 -1.96 -10.77 0.45
CA PRO A 128 -2.46 -10.42 -0.88
C PRO A 128 -1.37 -9.66 -1.66
N ALA A 129 -1.63 -9.39 -2.94
CA ALA A 129 -0.76 -8.51 -3.73
C ALA A 129 -0.55 -7.15 -3.05
N GLY A 130 0.64 -6.55 -3.22
CA GLY A 130 1.05 -5.30 -2.54
C GLY A 130 -0.02 -4.21 -2.60
N ASP A 131 -0.52 -3.88 -3.79
CA ASP A 131 -1.59 -2.88 -3.97
C ASP A 131 -2.84 -3.14 -3.13
N HIS A 132 -3.21 -4.40 -2.94
CA HIS A 132 -4.36 -4.77 -2.11
C HIS A 132 -4.02 -4.65 -0.62
N LEU A 133 -2.82 -5.06 -0.21
CA LEU A 133 -2.34 -4.87 1.16
C LEU A 133 -2.30 -3.39 1.53
N ASP A 134 -1.79 -2.53 0.65
CA ASP A 134 -1.74 -1.09 0.84
C ASP A 134 -3.12 -0.46 1.00
N ARG A 135 -4.12 -0.96 0.26
CA ARG A 135 -5.51 -0.51 0.43
C ARG A 135 -6.06 -0.91 1.80
N VAL A 136 -5.76 -2.11 2.27
CA VAL A 136 -6.17 -2.57 3.61
C VAL A 136 -5.54 -1.69 4.68
N ILE A 137 -4.24 -1.42 4.58
CA ILE A 137 -3.53 -0.54 5.52
C ILE A 137 -4.15 0.86 5.52
N ARG A 138 -4.29 1.50 4.35
CA ARG A 138 -4.91 2.84 4.22
C ARG A 138 -6.32 2.88 4.79
N SER A 139 -7.12 1.84 4.57
CA SER A 139 -8.46 1.74 5.14
C SER A 139 -8.44 1.66 6.67
N ALA A 140 -7.46 0.95 7.25
CA ALA A 140 -7.29 0.89 8.70
C ALA A 140 -6.89 2.26 9.26
N VAL A 141 -5.94 2.96 8.63
CA VAL A 141 -5.53 4.33 9.02
C VAL A 141 -6.74 5.26 9.05
N HIS A 142 -7.48 5.33 7.94
CA HIS A 142 -8.63 6.23 7.84
C HIS A 142 -9.71 5.91 8.88
N ARG A 143 -9.95 4.62 9.15
CA ARG A 143 -10.89 4.19 10.19
C ARG A 143 -10.43 4.64 11.57
N TYR A 144 -9.16 4.42 11.90
CA TYR A 144 -8.58 4.82 13.18
C TYR A 144 -8.67 6.34 13.38
N GLU A 145 -8.24 7.14 12.40
CA GLU A 145 -8.31 8.60 12.45
C GLU A 145 -9.75 9.08 12.67
N THR A 146 -10.71 8.54 11.92
CA THR A 146 -12.13 8.88 12.05
C THR A 146 -12.65 8.57 13.46
N GLN A 147 -12.28 7.42 14.02
CA GLN A 147 -12.69 7.03 15.38
C GLN A 147 -12.04 7.90 16.46
N GLN A 148 -10.77 8.25 16.31
CA GLN A 148 -10.07 9.16 17.22
C GLN A 148 -10.69 10.55 17.20
N LEU A 149 -10.93 11.10 16.02
CA LEU A 149 -11.58 12.41 15.86
C LEU A 149 -12.99 12.42 16.47
N ALA A 150 -13.79 11.38 16.21
CA ALA A 150 -15.12 11.25 16.82
C ALA A 150 -15.04 11.19 18.35
N THR A 151 -14.07 10.47 18.91
CA THR A 151 -13.85 10.36 20.35
C THR A 151 -13.44 11.69 20.97
N ILE A 152 -12.50 12.40 20.34
CA ILE A 152 -12.07 13.74 20.78
C ILE A 152 -13.27 14.70 20.74
N HIS A 153 -14.01 14.73 19.62
CA HIS A 153 -15.19 15.58 19.46
C HIS A 153 -16.28 15.29 20.50
N ALA A 154 -16.51 14.01 20.84
CA ALA A 154 -17.47 13.61 21.87
C ALA A 154 -17.06 14.05 23.27
N ARG A 155 -15.75 14.16 23.55
CA ARG A 155 -15.21 14.60 24.85
C ARG A 155 -15.16 16.12 25.02
N LEU A 156 -15.27 16.89 23.95
CA LEU A 156 -15.32 18.36 24.03
C LEU A 156 -16.65 18.84 24.62
N SER A 157 -16.58 19.72 25.63
CA SER A 157 -17.75 20.41 26.18
C SER A 157 -18.36 21.36 25.14
N ALA A 158 -19.64 21.72 25.31
CA ALA A 158 -20.31 22.69 24.44
C ALA A 158 -19.56 24.04 24.41
N THR A 159 -19.05 24.49 25.56
CA THR A 159 -18.25 25.72 25.67
C THR A 159 -16.98 25.65 24.83
N ASN A 160 -16.26 24.51 24.86
CA ASN A 160 -15.04 24.34 24.09
C ASN A 160 -15.33 24.27 22.59
N LYS A 161 -16.42 23.60 22.19
CA LYS A 161 -16.88 23.58 20.79
C LYS A 161 -17.15 24.99 20.26
N SER A 162 -17.97 25.77 20.98
CA SER A 162 -18.25 27.15 20.60
C SER A 162 -17.02 28.07 20.60
N ALA A 163 -16.03 27.80 21.46
CA ALA A 163 -14.78 28.54 21.45
C ALA A 163 -13.94 28.24 20.20
N VAL A 164 -13.85 26.97 19.79
CA VAL A 164 -13.19 26.54 18.55
C VAL A 164 -13.91 27.12 17.32
N ASP A 165 -15.23 27.04 17.26
CA ASP A 165 -16.03 27.56 16.14
C ASP A 165 -15.79 29.06 15.91
N ARG A 166 -15.73 29.85 17.00
CA ARG A 166 -15.43 31.28 16.91
C ARG A 166 -14.02 31.57 16.38
N LEU A 167 -13.04 30.75 16.75
CA LEU A 167 -11.65 30.92 16.34
C LEU A 167 -11.47 30.61 14.85
N LEU A 168 -12.14 29.55 14.36
CA LEU A 168 -12.15 29.22 12.94
C LEU A 168 -12.86 30.29 12.09
N ALA A 169 -13.99 30.81 12.56
CA ALA A 169 -14.74 31.86 11.86
C ALA A 169 -13.95 33.19 11.73
N SER A 170 -13.12 33.54 12.72
CA SER A 170 -12.25 34.71 12.62
C SER A 170 -11.17 34.55 11.54
N GLU A 171 -10.59 33.36 11.37
CA GLU A 171 -9.56 33.12 10.35
C GLU A 171 -10.11 33.15 8.92
N GLU A 172 -11.35 32.70 8.71
CA GLU A 172 -12.03 32.79 7.41
C GLU A 172 -12.32 34.24 7.03
N THR A 173 -12.79 35.04 8.00
CA THR A 173 -13.07 36.47 7.81
C THR A 173 -11.78 37.24 7.44
N ASP A 174 -10.66 36.96 8.10
CA ASP A 174 -9.36 37.60 7.82
C ASP A 174 -8.80 37.20 6.44
N ARG A 175 -9.02 35.95 6.00
CA ARG A 175 -8.64 35.48 4.64
C ARG A 175 -9.50 36.14 3.56
N GLU A 176 -10.81 36.25 3.78
CA GLU A 176 -11.71 36.92 2.83
C GLU A 176 -11.44 38.43 2.73
N GLU A 177 -11.18 39.11 3.85
CA GLU A 177 -10.81 40.53 3.84
C GLU A 177 -9.47 40.79 3.14
N SER A 178 -8.46 39.93 3.32
CA SER A 178 -7.17 40.05 2.65
C SER A 178 -7.25 39.77 1.13
N LEU A 179 -8.07 38.80 0.71
CA LEU A 179 -8.36 38.52 -0.70
C LEU A 179 -9.17 39.66 -1.36
N ASN A 180 -10.11 40.27 -0.62
CA ASN A 180 -10.93 41.37 -1.12
C ASN A 180 -10.16 42.70 -1.20
N LYS A 181 -9.21 42.94 -0.29
CA LYS A 181 -8.31 44.12 -0.31
C LYS A 181 -7.36 44.12 -1.51
N ASN A 182 -6.97 42.94 -2.01
CA ASN A 182 -6.20 42.77 -3.24
C ASN A 182 -7.03 42.88 -4.54
N ARG A 183 -8.35 43.04 -4.45
CA ARG A 183 -9.28 43.14 -5.61
C ARG A 183 -9.84 44.55 -5.86
N GLN A 184 -9.40 45.59 -5.17
CA GLN A 184 -9.85 46.95 -5.48
C GLN A 184 -9.40 47.37 -6.90
N PRO A 185 -10.31 47.84 -7.77
CA PRO A 185 -9.95 48.28 -9.11
C PRO A 185 -9.31 49.67 -9.08
N SER A 186 -8.24 49.85 -9.85
CA SER A 186 -7.61 51.16 -10.09
C SER A 186 -8.63 52.19 -10.63
N PRO A 187 -8.59 53.46 -10.20
CA PRO A 187 -9.58 54.44 -10.65
C PRO A 187 -9.39 54.84 -12.13
N LEU A 188 -10.53 55.06 -12.76
CA LEU A 188 -10.82 55.38 -14.16
C LEU A 188 -9.80 56.27 -14.90
N ALA A 189 -9.43 55.86 -16.12
CA ALA A 189 -9.05 56.77 -17.19
C ALA A 189 -10.27 57.14 -18.04
N ILE A 190 -10.60 58.43 -18.04
CA ILE A 190 -11.63 59.06 -18.89
C ILE A 190 -11.09 59.21 -20.32
N SER A 191 -11.86 58.81 -21.34
CA SER A 191 -11.87 59.51 -22.65
C SER A 191 -13.11 59.20 -23.50
N LYS A 192 -14.00 60.20 -23.49
CA LYS A 192 -14.84 60.86 -24.53
C LYS A 192 -15.47 60.12 -25.74
N PRO A 193 -16.60 60.65 -26.26
CA PRO A 193 -17.61 59.92 -27.03
C PRO A 193 -17.59 60.25 -28.53
N THR A 194 -18.21 59.39 -29.35
CA THR A 194 -18.63 59.73 -30.72
C THR A 194 -20.05 59.23 -30.97
N LEU A 195 -20.92 60.16 -31.35
CA LEU A 195 -22.34 59.98 -31.65
C LEU A 195 -22.61 59.37 -33.04
N ALA A 196 -23.62 58.49 -33.05
CA ALA A 196 -24.78 58.39 -33.95
C ALA A 196 -24.62 58.11 -35.46
N LYS A 197 -25.38 57.10 -35.91
CA LYS A 197 -26.38 57.27 -36.98
C LYS A 197 -27.67 56.49 -36.65
N PRO A 198 -28.87 57.00 -36.99
CA PRO A 198 -30.14 56.46 -36.51
C PRO A 198 -31.00 55.76 -37.61
N THR A 199 -31.83 54.82 -37.12
CA THR A 199 -33.23 54.42 -37.48
C THR A 199 -33.65 53.85 -38.85
N SER A 200 -34.39 52.72 -38.73
CA SER A 200 -35.71 52.35 -39.32
C SER A 200 -35.68 50.99 -40.06
N ILE A 201 -36.25 49.88 -39.51
CA ILE A 201 -37.68 49.44 -39.43
C ILE A 201 -38.28 49.30 -40.86
N VAL A 202 -38.75 48.15 -41.36
CA VAL A 202 -40.08 47.52 -41.13
C VAL A 202 -40.11 46.10 -41.77
N CYS A 203 -40.82 45.17 -41.08
CA CYS A 203 -41.28 43.80 -41.45
C CYS A 203 -40.25 42.69 -41.63
#